data_AF-A0A962MHH1-F1
#
_entry.id   AF-A0A962MHH1-F1
#
_cell.length_a   1.000
_cell.length_b   1.000
_cell.length_c   1.000
_cell.angle_alpha   90.00
_cell.angle_beta   90.00
_cell.angle_gamma   90.00
#
_symmetry.space_group_name_H-M   'P 1'
#
loop_
_entity.id
_entity.type
_entity.pdbx_description
1 polymer ?
#
loop_
_entity_poly.entity_id
_entity_poly.type
_entity_poly.pdbx_seq_one_letter_code
_entity_poly.pdbx_strand_id
1 'polypeptide(L)'
;EAKRKAEEAAARKAEEEARQKLAESLRRAARERAAQGIVQQYVGLIKQKVERFWRLPPGSRSSLSCVLRIRLNEQGVVSDVQIVESSGDALFDRSAVAAVQRASPLPVPDDAEARATFRSFNFKFEPEG
;
A
#
# COMPACT_ATOMS: atom_id res chain seq x y z
N GLU A 1 -40.30 -30.59 28.08
CA GLU A 1 -40.57 -29.61 27.00
C GLU A 1 -39.69 -28.36 27.04
N ALA A 2 -39.57 -27.67 28.19
CA ALA A 2 -38.82 -26.40 28.31
C ALA A 2 -37.35 -26.48 27.86
N LYS A 3 -36.65 -27.56 28.22
CA LYS A 3 -35.24 -27.79 27.82
C LYS A 3 -35.05 -27.87 26.30
N ARG A 4 -35.99 -28.49 25.58
CA ARG A 4 -35.96 -28.66 24.12
C ARG A 4 -36.20 -27.33 23.39
N LYS A 5 -37.12 -26.51 23.89
CA LYS A 5 -37.36 -25.14 23.37
C LYS A 5 -36.16 -24.21 23.62
N ALA A 6 -35.48 -24.35 24.76
CA ALA A 6 -34.29 -23.58 25.07
C ALA A 6 -33.08 -23.96 24.19
N GLU A 7 -32.86 -25.25 23.94
CA GLU A 7 -31.83 -25.73 23.01
C GLU A 7 -32.08 -25.26 21.58
N GLU A 8 -33.32 -25.32 21.11
CA GLU A 8 -33.68 -24.89 19.76
C GLU A 8 -33.55 -23.37 19.57
N ALA A 9 -33.91 -22.58 20.59
CA ALA A 9 -33.70 -21.14 20.58
C ALA A 9 -32.21 -20.77 20.62
N ALA A 10 -31.38 -21.51 21.36
CA ALA A 10 -29.93 -21.31 21.40
C ALA A 10 -29.28 -21.68 20.07
N ALA A 11 -29.69 -22.79 19.44
CA ALA A 11 -29.20 -23.21 18.14
C ALA A 11 -29.54 -22.19 17.04
N ARG A 12 -30.78 -21.66 17.01
CA ARG A 12 -31.19 -20.62 16.06
C ARG A 12 -30.40 -19.32 16.23
N LYS A 13 -30.17 -18.89 17.48
CA LYS A 13 -29.34 -17.70 17.76
C LYS A 13 -27.89 -17.89 17.30
N ALA A 14 -27.30 -19.04 17.61
CA ALA A 14 -25.94 -19.36 17.18
C ALA A 14 -25.80 -19.40 15.65
N GLU A 15 -26.80 -19.96 14.94
CA GLU A 15 -26.84 -19.97 13.48
C GLU A 15 -26.98 -18.55 12.90
N GLU A 16 -27.84 -17.71 13.48
CA GLU A 16 -28.02 -16.32 13.07
C GLU A 16 -26.76 -15.49 13.30
N GLU A 17 -26.12 -15.62 14.47
CA GLU A 17 -24.84 -14.97 14.78
C GLU A 17 -23.73 -15.44 13.85
N ALA A 18 -23.65 -16.75 13.55
CA ALA A 18 -22.69 -17.29 12.59
C ALA A 18 -22.93 -16.71 11.19
N ARG A 19 -24.20 -16.60 10.77
CA ARG A 19 -24.58 -16.02 9.48
C ARG A 19 -24.28 -14.53 9.42
N GLN A 20 -24.50 -13.78 10.49
CA GLN A 20 -24.16 -12.36 10.61
C GLN A 20 -22.64 -12.15 10.55
N LYS A 21 -21.86 -12.94 11.30
CA LYS A 21 -20.39 -12.91 11.27
C LYS A 21 -19.84 -13.22 9.88
N LEU A 22 -20.40 -14.22 9.21
CA LEU A 22 -20.01 -14.55 7.83
C LEU A 22 -20.36 -13.42 6.86
N ALA A 23 -21.53 -12.81 6.98
CA ALA A 23 -21.92 -11.68 6.14
C ALA A 23 -21.00 -10.46 6.37
N GLU A 24 -20.62 -10.18 7.61
CA GLU A 24 -19.69 -9.11 7.96
C GLU A 24 -18.28 -9.40 7.41
N SER A 25 -17.78 -10.64 7.57
CA SER A 25 -16.46 -11.02 7.06
C SER A 25 -16.39 -10.91 5.55
N LEU A 26 -17.46 -11.32 4.84
CA LEU A 26 -17.54 -11.17 3.37
C LEU A 26 -17.56 -9.69 2.96
N ARG A 27 -18.31 -8.84 3.66
CA ARG A 27 -18.34 -7.38 3.41
C ARG A 27 -16.98 -6.72 3.67
N ARG A 28 -16.27 -7.16 4.71
CA ARG A 28 -14.91 -6.67 5.00
C ARG A 28 -13.94 -7.11 3.90
N ALA A 29 -13.93 -8.39 3.54
CA ALA A 29 -13.06 -8.90 2.48
C ALA A 29 -13.33 -8.22 1.12
N ALA A 30 -14.58 -7.89 0.81
CA ALA A 30 -14.92 -7.16 -0.40
C ALA A 30 -14.34 -5.73 -0.41
N ARG A 31 -14.41 -5.02 0.73
CA ARG A 31 -13.80 -3.69 0.89
C ARG A 31 -12.28 -3.73 0.77
N GLU A 32 -11.64 -4.69 1.45
CA GLU A 32 -10.19 -4.87 1.38
C GLU A 32 -9.71 -5.15 -0.05
N ARG A 33 -10.44 -5.97 -0.82
CA ARG A 33 -10.13 -6.21 -2.24
C ARG A 33 -10.30 -4.97 -3.10
N ALA A 34 -11.35 -4.19 -2.90
CA ALA A 34 -11.56 -2.94 -3.62
C ALA A 34 -10.43 -1.94 -3.34
N ALA A 35 -10.05 -1.79 -2.07
CA ALA A 35 -8.93 -0.96 -1.65
C ALA A 35 -7.61 -1.43 -2.28
N GLN A 36 -7.34 -2.74 -2.32
CA GLN A 36 -6.14 -3.29 -2.98
C GLN A 36 -6.07 -2.95 -4.47
N GLY A 37 -7.19 -3.02 -5.19
CA GLY A 37 -7.23 -2.62 -6.60
C GLY A 37 -6.85 -1.15 -6.81
N ILE A 38 -7.39 -0.27 -5.96
CA ILE A 38 -7.04 1.16 -5.95
C ILE A 38 -5.56 1.34 -5.63
N VAL A 39 -5.03 0.64 -4.62
CA VAL A 39 -3.61 0.71 -4.26
C VAL A 39 -2.73 0.34 -5.46
N GLN A 40 -3.00 -0.76 -6.16
CA GLN A 40 -2.19 -1.16 -7.31
C GLN A 40 -2.20 -0.12 -8.43
N GLN A 41 -3.36 0.47 -8.71
CA GLN A 41 -3.48 1.55 -9.69
C GLN A 41 -2.61 2.76 -9.31
N TYR A 42 -2.68 3.19 -8.04
CA TYR A 42 -1.92 4.33 -7.55
C TYR A 42 -0.42 4.04 -7.44
N VAL A 43 -0.01 2.81 -7.11
CA VAL A 43 1.40 2.40 -7.15
C VAL A 43 1.98 2.59 -8.56
N GLY A 44 1.24 2.21 -9.61
CA GLY A 44 1.66 2.46 -10.99
C GLY A 44 1.81 3.95 -11.33
N LEU A 45 0.85 4.78 -10.89
CA LEU A 45 0.91 6.24 -11.08
C LEU A 45 2.10 6.87 -10.34
N ILE A 46 2.36 6.42 -9.12
CA ILE A 46 3.51 6.85 -8.32
C ILE A 46 4.80 6.45 -9.02
N LYS A 47 4.93 5.19 -9.45
CA LYS A 47 6.09 4.69 -10.20
C LYS A 47 6.38 5.57 -11.42
N GLN A 48 5.39 5.76 -12.29
CA GLN A 48 5.54 6.61 -13.48
C GLN A 48 5.92 8.06 -13.14
N LYS A 49 5.31 8.64 -12.09
CA LYS A 49 5.63 10.00 -11.69
C LYS A 49 7.05 10.11 -11.18
N VAL A 50 7.49 9.19 -10.32
CA VAL A 50 8.85 9.22 -9.78
C VAL A 50 9.88 8.97 -10.87
N GLU A 51 9.66 8.00 -11.76
CA GLU A 51 10.52 7.73 -12.91
C GLU A 51 10.70 8.95 -13.80
N ARG A 52 9.64 9.73 -14.03
CA ARG A 52 9.72 10.98 -14.81
C ARG A 52 10.65 12.04 -14.18
N PHE A 53 10.77 12.05 -12.85
CA PHE A 53 11.68 12.94 -12.13
C PHE A 53 13.03 12.31 -11.83
N TRP A 54 13.14 10.99 -11.97
CA TRP A 54 14.34 10.25 -11.68
C TRP A 54 15.38 10.50 -12.76
N ARG A 55 16.53 11.06 -12.34
CA ARG A 55 17.67 11.28 -13.21
C ARG A 55 18.69 10.20 -12.92
N LEU A 56 18.71 9.17 -13.76
CA LEU A 56 19.66 8.09 -13.61
C LEU A 56 21.08 8.62 -13.87
N PRO A 57 22.00 8.56 -12.89
CA PRO A 57 23.37 9.01 -13.09
C PRO A 57 24.05 8.19 -14.21
N PRO A 58 24.84 8.84 -15.10
CA PRO A 58 25.59 8.11 -16.12
C PRO A 58 26.57 7.13 -15.44
N GLY A 59 26.54 5.86 -15.86
CA GLY A 59 27.35 4.79 -15.26
C GLY A 59 26.64 3.94 -14.19
N SER A 60 25.39 4.26 -13.84
CA SER A 60 24.55 3.38 -13.02
C SER A 60 24.36 2.05 -13.74
N ARG A 61 24.73 0.94 -13.10
CA ARG A 61 24.52 -0.39 -13.69
C ARG A 61 23.03 -0.71 -13.72
N SER A 62 22.54 -1.29 -14.81
CA SER A 62 21.14 -1.70 -14.98
C SER A 62 20.70 -2.75 -13.94
N SER A 63 21.63 -3.41 -13.26
CA SER A 63 21.35 -4.40 -12.21
C SER A 63 21.17 -3.82 -10.80
N LEU A 64 21.23 -2.49 -10.62
CA LEU A 64 21.10 -1.87 -9.31
C LEU A 64 19.64 -1.76 -8.89
N SER A 65 19.33 -2.15 -7.65
CA SER A 65 18.03 -1.89 -7.04
C SER A 65 18.19 -1.39 -5.62
N CYS A 66 17.42 -0.38 -5.22
CA CYS A 66 17.32 0.05 -3.83
C CYS A 66 15.86 -0.01 -3.36
N VAL A 67 15.66 -0.27 -2.07
CA VAL A 67 14.34 -0.25 -1.45
C VAL A 67 14.27 0.95 -0.53
N LEU A 68 13.35 1.87 -0.83
CA LEU A 68 13.08 3.04 -0.01
C LEU A 68 11.76 2.86 0.74
N ARG A 69 11.75 3.22 2.02
CA ARG A 69 10.51 3.41 2.79
C ARG A 69 10.10 4.86 2.67
N ILE A 70 8.93 5.08 2.11
CA ILE A 70 8.37 6.41 1.85
C ILE A 70 7.19 6.61 2.79
N ARG A 71 7.16 7.76 3.47
CA ARG A 71 6.01 8.16 4.30
C ARG A 71 5.33 9.38 3.69
N LEU A 72 4.02 9.29 3.50
CA LEU A 72 3.22 10.37 2.94
C LEU A 72 2.25 10.93 3.98
N ASN A 73 1.98 12.23 3.88
CA ASN A 73 0.91 12.86 4.65
C ASN A 73 -0.46 12.66 3.96
N GLU A 74 -1.53 13.17 4.57
CA GLU A 74 -2.90 13.01 4.04
C GLU A 74 -3.14 13.70 2.70
N GLN A 75 -2.27 14.63 2.31
CA GLN A 75 -2.30 15.35 1.04
C GLN A 75 -1.39 14.71 -0.04
N GLY A 76 -0.73 13.59 0.27
CA GLY A 76 0.22 12.94 -0.65
C GLY A 76 1.60 13.61 -0.71
N VAL A 77 1.89 14.55 0.18
CA VAL A 77 3.22 15.15 0.33
C VAL A 77 4.15 14.15 1.02
N VAL A 78 5.37 14.05 0.52
CA VAL A 78 6.40 13.18 1.09
C VAL A 78 6.90 13.80 2.39
N SER A 79 6.62 13.13 3.50
CA SER A 79 7.02 13.56 4.84
C SER A 79 8.40 13.02 5.24
N ASP A 80 8.72 11.80 4.81
CA ASP A 80 9.99 11.14 5.13
C ASP A 80 10.34 10.10 4.06
N VAL A 81 11.64 9.91 3.81
CA VAL A 81 12.18 8.91 2.90
C VAL A 81 13.41 8.28 3.55
N GLN A 82 13.36 6.97 3.74
CA GLN A 82 14.43 6.20 4.38
C GLN A 82 14.91 5.10 3.44
N ILE A 83 16.21 4.88 3.37
CA ILE A 83 16.78 3.75 2.60
C ILE A 83 16.68 2.51 3.49
N VAL A 84 15.88 1.54 3.07
CA VAL A 84 15.74 0.24 3.75
C VAL A 84 16.81 -0.72 3.25
N GLU A 85 17.02 -0.73 1.93
CA GLU A 85 18.03 -1.54 1.27
C GLU A 85 18.77 -0.66 0.27
N SER A 86 20.08 -0.53 0.47
CA SER A 86 20.96 0.22 -0.42
C SER A 86 21.23 -0.61 -1.68
N SER A 87 21.33 0.06 -2.82
CA SER A 87 21.78 -0.57 -4.07
C SER A 87 23.26 -0.95 -4.07
N GLY A 88 24.03 -0.52 -3.07
CA GLY A 88 25.49 -0.60 -3.06
C GLY A 88 26.18 0.57 -3.76
N ASP A 89 25.41 1.50 -4.35
CA ASP A 89 25.91 2.75 -4.92
C ASP A 89 25.23 3.96 -4.26
N ALA A 90 26.01 4.77 -3.56
CA ALA A 90 25.50 5.94 -2.84
C ALA A 90 24.95 7.03 -3.78
N LEU A 91 25.45 7.14 -5.02
CA LEU A 91 24.92 8.08 -6.02
C LEU A 91 23.55 7.63 -6.53
N PHE A 92 23.39 6.32 -6.74
CA PHE A 92 22.10 5.73 -7.11
C PHE A 92 21.06 5.94 -6.01
N ASP A 93 21.40 5.61 -4.76
CA ASP A 93 20.49 5.75 -3.62
C ASP A 93 20.08 7.21 -3.41
N ARG A 94 21.03 8.15 -3.47
CA ARG A 94 20.73 9.59 -3.38
C ARG A 94 19.86 10.07 -4.52
N SER A 95 20.07 9.58 -5.74
CA SER A 95 19.23 9.92 -6.90
C SER A 95 17.79 9.42 -6.71
N ALA A 96 17.60 8.20 -6.20
CA ALA A 96 16.29 7.64 -5.91
C ALA A 96 15.56 8.45 -4.82
N VAL A 97 16.24 8.81 -3.73
CA VAL A 97 15.67 9.67 -2.67
C VAL A 97 15.27 11.04 -3.25
N ALA A 98 16.14 11.65 -4.04
CA ALA A 98 15.86 12.94 -4.68
C ALA A 98 14.68 12.85 -5.66
N ALA A 99 14.55 11.74 -6.40
CA ALA A 99 13.43 11.52 -7.31
C ALA A 99 12.09 11.49 -6.58
N VAL A 100 12.01 10.76 -5.46
CA VAL A 100 10.80 10.70 -4.61
C VAL A 100 10.44 12.07 -4.07
N GLN A 101 11.43 12.81 -3.54
CA GLN A 101 11.20 14.16 -3.02
C GLN A 101 10.70 15.12 -4.11
N ARG A 102 11.27 15.04 -5.32
CA ARG A 102 10.85 15.87 -6.48
C ARG A 102 9.51 15.47 -7.07
N ALA A 103 9.13 14.21 -6.95
CA ALA A 103 7.82 13.73 -7.39
C ALA A 103 6.68 14.17 -6.46
N SER A 104 7.01 14.70 -5.28
CA SER A 104 6.02 15.25 -4.35
C SER A 104 5.27 16.45 -4.97
N PRO A 105 3.94 16.57 -4.74
CA PRO A 105 3.05 15.64 -4.06
C PRO A 105 2.74 14.41 -4.92
N LEU A 106 2.76 13.21 -4.33
CA LEU A 106 2.39 11.98 -5.03
C LEU A 106 0.86 11.84 -5.12
N PRO A 107 0.32 11.22 -6.18
CA PRO A 107 -1.10 10.93 -6.26
C PRO A 107 -1.48 9.98 -5.12
N VAL A 108 -2.51 10.35 -4.36
CA VAL A 108 -3.07 9.53 -3.28
C VAL A 108 -4.56 9.29 -3.54
N PRO A 109 -5.08 8.10 -3.22
CA PRO A 109 -6.49 7.80 -3.40
C PRO A 109 -7.38 8.52 -2.40
N ASP A 110 -8.56 8.91 -2.86
CA ASP A 110 -9.63 9.46 -2.01
C ASP A 110 -10.20 8.40 -1.05
N ASP A 111 -10.10 7.12 -1.38
CA ASP A 111 -10.54 6.03 -0.50
C ASP A 111 -9.66 5.94 0.76
N ALA A 112 -10.28 5.93 1.95
CA ALA A 112 -9.57 5.97 3.22
C ALA A 112 -8.77 4.69 3.51
N GLU A 113 -9.28 3.52 3.12
CA GLU A 113 -8.57 2.24 3.32
C GLU A 113 -7.35 2.14 2.41
N ALA A 114 -7.51 2.51 1.13
CA ALA A 114 -6.39 2.58 0.20
C ALA A 114 -5.34 3.62 0.64
N ARG A 115 -5.78 4.81 1.08
CA ARG A 115 -4.89 5.88 1.54
C ARG A 115 -4.10 5.50 2.78
N ALA A 116 -4.70 4.75 3.71
CA ALA A 116 -4.01 4.24 4.90
C ALA A 116 -2.77 3.41 4.51
N THR A 117 -2.84 2.67 3.40
CA THR A 117 -1.72 1.86 2.88
C THR A 117 -0.58 2.75 2.34
N PHE A 118 -0.88 3.94 1.82
CA PHE A 118 0.11 4.88 1.29
C PHE A 118 0.76 5.78 2.35
N ARG A 119 0.29 5.78 3.60
CA ARG A 119 0.92 6.54 4.69
C ARG A 119 2.36 6.09 4.95
N SER A 120 2.66 4.81 4.76
CA SER A 120 4.01 4.25 4.87
C SER A 120 4.11 2.98 4.03
N PHE A 121 4.87 3.04 2.94
CA PHE A 121 5.09 1.89 2.07
C PHE A 121 6.55 1.77 1.67
N ASN A 122 6.94 0.55 1.31
CA ASN A 122 8.25 0.31 0.72
C ASN A 122 8.11 0.35 -0.81
N PHE A 123 9.02 1.05 -1.46
CA PHE A 123 9.09 1.17 -2.90
C PHE A 123 10.47 0.72 -3.38
N LYS A 124 10.48 -0.23 -4.31
CA LYS A 124 11.71 -0.72 -4.93
C LYS A 124 11.98 0.11 -6.19
N PHE A 125 13.15 0.71 -6.27
CA PHE A 125 13.64 1.41 -7.44
C PHE A 125 14.55 0.51 -8.24
N GLU A 126 14.23 0.32 -9.52
CA GLU A 126 15.05 -0.42 -10.48
C GLU A 126 15.03 0.32 -11.84
N PRO A 127 16.18 0.50 -12.50
CA PRO A 127 16.31 1.31 -13.71
C PRO A 127 15.77 0.64 -14.99
N GLU A 128 15.58 -0.68 -14.99
CA GLU A 128 14.95 -1.44 -16.09
C GLU A 128 13.63 -2.07 -15.65
N GLY A 129 12.59 -1.25 -15.55
CA GLY A 129 11.25 -1.69 -15.16
C GLY A 129 10.15 -1.23 -16.10
#